data_AF-A0A954ST91-F1
#
_entry.id   AF-A0A954ST91-F1
#
_cell.length_a   1.000
_cell.length_b   1.000
_cell.length_c   1.000
_cell.angle_alpha   90.00
_cell.angle_beta   90.00
_cell.angle_gamma   90.00
#
_symmetry.space_group_name_H-M   'P 1'
#
loop_
_entity.id
_entity.type
_entity.pdbx_description
1 polymer ?
#
loop_
_entity_poly.entity_id
_entity_poly.type
_entity_poly.pdbx_seq_one_letter_code
_entity_poly.pdbx_strand_id
1 'polypeptide(L)'
;EKMPISQADADILNDLMKTVNPHQIYVAGDLSDPHGTHRMCASAILKSLEQIGKEGYRPEVWLYRGAWQEYEPHEIERSVPLSPETTLRKKMAIFKHESQKDAALFPGSDDREFWIRAEERTRNTAAIFNALGLPEYFAIEGFVQYRGQL
;
A
#
# COMPACT_ATOMS: atom_id res chain seq x y z
N GLU A 1 -8.87 -18.09 15.40
CA GLU A 1 -9.57 -17.56 14.21
C GLU A 1 -9.76 -16.05 14.40
N LYS A 2 -9.62 -15.23 13.36
CA LYS A 2 -9.81 -13.78 13.48
C LYS A 2 -11.32 -13.48 13.48
N MET A 3 -11.76 -12.52 14.30
CA MET A 3 -13.16 -12.12 14.29
C MET A 3 -13.50 -11.48 12.93
N PRO A 4 -14.69 -11.76 12.38
CA PRO A 4 -15.14 -11.11 11.16
C PRO A 4 -15.32 -9.60 11.40
N ILE A 5 -15.13 -8.82 10.34
CA ILE A 5 -15.40 -7.37 10.38
C ILE A 5 -16.86 -7.13 10.73
N SER A 6 -17.07 -6.37 11.81
CA SER A 6 -18.38 -6.04 12.35
C SER A 6 -18.88 -4.68 11.85
N GLN A 7 -20.04 -4.21 12.35
CA GLN A 7 -20.47 -2.84 12.10
C GLN A 7 -19.69 -1.83 12.94
N ALA A 8 -19.30 -2.20 14.17
CA ALA A 8 -18.51 -1.32 15.04
C ALA A 8 -17.16 -0.92 14.39
N ASP A 9 -16.52 -1.84 13.67
CA ASP A 9 -15.28 -1.54 12.93
C ASP A 9 -15.52 -0.52 11.81
N ALA A 10 -16.66 -0.61 11.11
CA ALA A 10 -17.05 0.33 10.06
C ALA A 10 -17.40 1.70 10.65
N ASP A 11 -18.05 1.75 11.81
CA ASP A 11 -18.43 3.00 12.48
C ASP A 11 -17.19 3.81 12.89
N ILE A 12 -16.16 3.14 13.44
CA ILE A 12 -14.86 3.78 13.76
C ILE A 12 -14.23 4.41 12.51
N LEU A 13 -14.27 3.69 11.39
CA LEU A 13 -13.73 4.19 10.13
C LEU A 13 -14.60 5.33 9.56
N ASN A 14 -15.91 5.26 9.66
CA ASN A 14 -16.82 6.33 9.24
C ASN A 14 -16.51 7.62 10.00
N ASP A 15 -16.34 7.54 11.32
CA ASP A 15 -16.00 8.68 12.17
C ASP A 15 -14.63 9.26 11.80
N LEU A 16 -13.65 8.40 11.53
CA LEU A 16 -12.32 8.83 11.07
C LEU A 16 -12.39 9.53 9.71
N MET A 17 -13.14 8.97 8.75
CA MET A 17 -13.31 9.56 7.41
C MET A 17 -14.01 10.91 7.49
N LYS A 18 -15.02 11.06 8.34
CA LYS A 18 -15.71 12.34 8.58
C LYS A 18 -14.79 13.37 9.23
N THR A 19 -13.92 12.93 10.15
CA THR A 19 -12.99 13.80 10.87
C THR A 19 -11.85 14.30 9.97
N VAL A 20 -11.22 13.38 9.23
CA VAL A 20 -10.06 13.69 8.37
C VAL A 20 -10.49 14.27 7.02
N ASN A 21 -11.68 13.89 6.53
CA ASN A 21 -12.21 14.24 5.22
C ASN A 21 -11.18 14.06 4.06
N PRO A 22 -10.52 12.89 3.94
CA PRO A 22 -9.45 12.71 2.97
C PRO A 22 -9.94 12.75 1.52
N HIS A 23 -9.20 13.40 0.63
CA HIS A 23 -9.45 13.30 -0.81
C HIS A 23 -8.89 12.01 -1.43
N GLN A 24 -7.92 11.37 -0.77
CA GLN A 24 -7.23 10.16 -1.21
C GLN A 24 -7.02 9.20 -0.04
N ILE A 25 -7.21 7.92 -0.27
CA ILE A 25 -6.99 6.84 0.71
C ILE A 25 -6.06 5.81 0.06
N TYR A 26 -5.05 5.38 0.81
CA TYR A 26 -4.09 4.36 0.37
C TYR A 26 -4.32 3.07 1.14
N VAL A 27 -4.53 1.97 0.42
CA VAL A 27 -4.86 0.65 0.99
C VAL A 27 -3.91 -0.40 0.44
N ALA A 28 -3.52 -1.37 1.27
CA ALA A 28 -2.73 -2.49 0.80
C ALA A 28 -3.56 -3.33 -0.20
N GLY A 29 -3.12 -3.37 -1.46
CA GLY A 29 -3.72 -4.17 -2.54
C GLY A 29 -3.25 -5.63 -2.56
N ASP A 30 -2.36 -6.01 -1.65
CA ASP A 30 -1.88 -7.38 -1.53
C ASP A 30 -2.82 -8.26 -0.68
N LEU A 31 -3.87 -8.76 -1.34
CA LEU A 31 -4.89 -9.61 -0.73
C LEU A 31 -4.45 -11.07 -0.57
N SER A 32 -3.31 -11.43 -1.15
CA SER A 32 -2.68 -12.75 -1.01
C SER A 32 -1.91 -12.90 0.30
N ASP A 33 -2.02 -11.92 1.22
CA ASP A 33 -1.45 -11.97 2.56
C ASP A 33 -1.76 -13.30 3.26
N PRO A 34 -0.74 -14.10 3.64
CA PRO A 34 -0.91 -15.41 4.26
C PRO A 34 -1.65 -15.34 5.60
N HIS A 35 -1.64 -14.18 6.27
CA HIS A 35 -2.36 -13.96 7.51
C HIS A 35 -3.76 -13.37 7.30
N GLY A 36 -4.10 -12.93 6.09
CA GLY A 36 -5.39 -12.31 5.75
C GLY A 36 -5.65 -10.96 6.45
N THR A 37 -4.65 -10.36 7.10
CA THR A 37 -4.78 -9.06 7.77
C THR A 37 -5.07 -7.95 6.77
N HIS A 38 -4.32 -7.90 5.65
CA HIS A 38 -4.55 -6.90 4.61
C HIS A 38 -5.98 -6.96 4.08
N ARG A 39 -6.47 -8.18 3.82
CA ARG A 39 -7.84 -8.41 3.35
C ARG A 39 -8.87 -7.91 4.34
N MET A 40 -8.72 -8.20 5.64
CA MET A 40 -9.66 -7.73 6.66
C MET A 40 -9.67 -6.20 6.77
N CYS A 41 -8.49 -5.55 6.80
CA CYS A 41 -8.39 -4.10 6.85
C CYS A 41 -8.99 -3.44 5.60
N ALA A 42 -8.69 -3.97 4.41
CA ALA A 42 -9.28 -3.50 3.15
C ALA A 42 -10.81 -3.65 3.17
N SER A 43 -11.34 -4.80 3.59
CA SER A 43 -12.79 -5.01 3.72
C SER A 43 -13.45 -4.01 4.66
N ALA A 44 -12.82 -3.67 5.79
CA ALA A 44 -13.35 -2.68 6.72
C ALA A 44 -13.41 -1.27 6.09
N ILE A 45 -12.33 -0.86 5.41
CA ILE A 45 -12.26 0.43 4.70
C ILE A 45 -13.30 0.51 3.60
N LEU A 46 -13.45 -0.53 2.78
CA LEU A 46 -14.42 -0.56 1.70
C LEU A 46 -15.87 -0.55 2.20
N LYS A 47 -16.16 -1.28 3.28
CA LYS A 47 -17.48 -1.24 3.94
C LYS A 47 -17.82 0.15 4.43
N SER A 48 -16.85 0.85 5.03
CA SER A 48 -17.01 2.25 5.44
C SER A 48 -17.28 3.16 4.23
N LEU A 49 -16.48 3.04 3.18
CA LEU A 49 -16.64 3.82 1.93
C LEU A 49 -17.99 3.61 1.26
N GLU A 50 -18.53 2.40 1.28
CA GLU A 50 -19.88 2.12 0.77
C GLU A 50 -20.96 2.86 1.58
N GLN A 51 -20.81 2.94 2.91
CA GLN A 51 -21.76 3.59 3.80
C GLN A 51 -21.75 5.11 3.63
N ILE A 52 -20.59 5.74 3.83
CA ILE A 52 -20.43 7.20 3.67
C ILE A 52 -20.60 7.62 2.22
N GLY A 53 -20.42 6.69 1.28
CA GLY A 53 -20.68 6.94 -0.11
C GLY A 53 -22.16 7.26 -0.40
N LYS A 54 -23.10 6.78 0.40
CA LYS A 54 -24.51 7.16 0.23
C LYS A 54 -24.77 8.64 0.54
N GLU A 55 -23.87 9.27 1.29
CA GLU A 55 -23.90 10.70 1.66
C GLU A 55 -23.19 11.60 0.62
N GLY A 56 -22.72 11.05 -0.51
CA GLY A 56 -22.07 11.80 -1.60
C GLY A 56 -20.54 11.91 -1.49
N TYR A 57 -19.94 11.36 -0.43
CA TYR A 57 -18.49 11.37 -0.25
C TYR A 57 -17.79 10.31 -1.13
N ARG A 58 -16.82 10.71 -1.96
CA ARG A 58 -16.11 9.85 -2.92
C ARG A 58 -14.61 10.19 -3.00
N PRO A 59 -13.78 9.73 -2.04
CA PRO A 59 -12.34 9.88 -2.14
C PRO A 59 -11.77 8.95 -3.22
N GLU A 60 -10.61 9.30 -3.78
CA GLU A 60 -9.85 8.35 -4.58
C GLU A 60 -9.27 7.27 -3.66
N VAL A 61 -9.34 6.01 -4.08
CA VAL A 61 -8.75 4.89 -3.34
C VAL A 61 -7.65 4.28 -4.19
N TRP A 62 -6.44 4.27 -3.65
CA TRP A 62 -5.22 3.81 -4.32
C TRP A 62 -4.67 2.59 -3.62
N LEU A 63 -4.46 1.52 -4.38
CA LEU A 63 -3.94 0.25 -3.93
C LEU A 63 -2.42 0.23 -4.11
N TYR A 64 -1.69 -0.07 -3.05
CA TYR A 64 -0.24 -0.25 -3.08
C TYR A 64 0.16 -1.70 -2.76
N ARG A 65 1.32 -2.15 -3.23
CA ARG A 65 1.87 -3.46 -2.87
C ARG A 65 2.92 -3.37 -1.77
N GLY A 66 3.12 -4.49 -1.08
CA GLY A 66 4.16 -4.63 -0.06
C GLY A 66 5.57 -4.74 -0.65
N ALA A 67 6.55 -5.07 0.19
CA ALA A 67 7.95 -5.21 -0.22
C ALA A 67 8.25 -6.46 -1.07
N TRP A 68 7.31 -7.40 -1.20
CA TRP A 68 7.52 -8.69 -1.85
C TRP A 68 7.35 -8.66 -3.37
N GLN A 69 6.37 -7.89 -3.85
CA GLN A 69 6.02 -7.83 -5.26
C GLN A 69 5.55 -6.42 -5.58
N GLU A 70 5.83 -5.94 -6.78
CA GLU A 70 5.24 -4.71 -7.33
C GLU A 70 4.29 -5.06 -8.47
N TYR A 71 3.40 -4.14 -8.81
CA TYR A 71 2.63 -4.20 -10.04
C TYR A 71 3.54 -4.19 -11.28
N GLU A 72 3.10 -4.86 -12.34
CA GLU A 72 3.75 -4.73 -13.65
C GLU A 72 3.61 -3.29 -14.18
N PRO A 73 4.55 -2.78 -14.99
CA PRO A 73 4.53 -1.38 -15.43
C PRO A 73 3.24 -0.93 -16.10
N HIS A 74 2.56 -1.84 -16.81
CA HIS A 74 1.31 -1.57 -17.53
C HIS A 74 0.06 -1.59 -16.63
N GLU A 75 0.17 -2.12 -15.41
CA GLU A 75 -0.89 -2.11 -14.41
C GLU A 75 -0.87 -0.82 -13.57
N ILE A 76 0.29 -0.18 -13.44
CA ILE A 76 0.46 1.03 -12.63
C ILE A 76 -0.33 2.20 -13.26
N GLU A 77 -1.38 2.64 -12.58
CA GLU A 77 -2.21 3.78 -12.99
C GLU A 77 -1.69 5.11 -12.44
N ARG A 78 -0.96 5.09 -11.34
CA ARG A 78 -0.29 6.26 -10.76
C ARG A 78 1.10 5.91 -10.29
N SER A 79 2.10 6.61 -10.83
CA SER A 79 3.49 6.54 -10.39
C SER A 79 3.87 7.79 -9.60
N VAL A 80 4.47 7.62 -8.43
CA VAL A 80 4.98 8.73 -7.60
C VAL A 80 6.51 8.65 -7.54
N PRO A 81 7.23 9.58 -8.19
CA PRO A 81 8.67 9.66 -8.07
C PRO A 81 9.12 9.99 -6.65
N LEU A 82 10.17 9.33 -6.18
CA LEU A 82 10.79 9.58 -4.88
C LEU A 82 12.20 10.14 -5.07
N SER A 83 12.53 11.16 -4.27
CA SER A 83 13.90 11.67 -4.16
C SER A 83 14.76 10.76 -3.27
N PRO A 84 16.10 10.87 -3.34
CA PRO A 84 16.98 10.14 -2.42
C PRO A 84 16.65 10.39 -0.95
N GLU A 85 16.28 11.63 -0.58
CA GLU A 85 15.91 11.99 0.78
C GLU A 85 14.60 11.30 1.21
N THR A 86 13.58 11.27 0.35
CA THR A 86 12.30 10.61 0.64
C THR A 86 12.49 9.09 0.78
N THR A 87 13.30 8.48 -0.09
CA THR A 87 13.63 7.05 0.01
C THR A 87 14.38 6.73 1.31
N LEU A 88 15.34 7.57 1.70
CA LEU A 88 16.04 7.42 2.98
C LEU A 88 15.08 7.55 4.17
N ARG A 89 14.17 8.51 4.15
CA ARG A 89 13.15 8.69 5.19
C ARG A 89 12.24 7.48 5.31
N LYS A 90 11.77 6.94 4.18
CA LYS A 90 10.98 5.70 4.12
C LYS A 90 11.75 4.53 4.72
N LYS A 91 13.00 4.33 4.31
CA LYS A 91 13.89 3.28 4.83
C LYS A 91 14.07 3.39 6.35
N MET A 92 14.32 4.59 6.86
CA MET A 92 14.45 4.82 8.31
C MET A 92 13.14 4.59 9.07
N ALA A 93 11.99 4.93 8.49
CA ALA A 93 10.70 4.63 9.09
C ALA A 93 10.47 3.11 9.21
N ILE A 94 10.74 2.36 8.14
CA ILE A 94 10.68 0.89 8.15
C ILE A 94 11.65 0.31 9.18
N PHE A 95 12.89 0.79 9.19
CA PHE A 95 13.94 0.30 10.10
C PHE A 95 13.58 0.50 11.59
N LYS A 96 12.86 1.57 11.93
CA LYS A 96 12.37 1.83 13.29
C LYS A 96 11.28 0.86 13.76
N HIS A 97 10.64 0.13 12.85
CA HIS A 97 9.72 -0.94 13.23
C HIS A 97 10.52 -2.21 13.53
N GLU A 98 10.94 -2.37 14.79
CA GLU A 98 11.81 -3.47 15.23
C GLU A 98 11.29 -4.87 14.84
N SER A 99 9.97 -5.09 14.83
CA SER A 99 9.35 -6.35 14.40
C SER A 99 9.52 -6.68 12.91
N GLN A 100 10.06 -5.74 12.11
CA GLN A 100 10.42 -5.87 10.70
C GLN A 100 11.93 -5.67 10.45
N LYS A 101 12.71 -5.44 11.52
CA LYS A 101 14.17 -5.25 11.48
C LYS A 101 14.92 -6.57 11.43
N ASP A 102 14.44 -7.58 12.15
CA ASP A 102 15.02 -8.92 12.14
C ASP A 102 14.40 -9.77 11.02
N ALA A 103 15.04 -10.90 10.68
CA ALA A 103 14.56 -11.83 9.66
C ALA A 103 13.04 -12.04 9.83
N ALA A 104 12.28 -11.92 8.73
CA ALA A 104 10.84 -12.07 8.78
C ALA A 104 10.50 -13.35 9.56
N LEU A 105 9.57 -13.29 10.52
CA LEU A 105 9.17 -14.47 11.32
C LEU A 105 8.80 -15.67 10.45
N PHE A 106 8.41 -15.40 9.21
CA PHE A 106 8.23 -16.36 8.12
C PHE A 106 9.10 -15.91 6.94
N PRO A 107 10.37 -16.32 6.86
CA PRO A 107 11.21 -15.97 5.73
C PRO A 107 10.67 -16.70 4.50
N GLY A 108 10.34 -15.92 3.46
CA GLY A 108 10.14 -16.47 2.12
C GLY A 108 11.48 -16.93 1.54
N SER A 109 11.54 -17.15 0.22
CA SER A 109 12.78 -17.50 -0.47
C SER A 109 13.79 -16.35 -0.62
N ASP A 110 13.56 -15.21 0.04
CA ASP A 110 14.35 -13.98 -0.10
C ASP A 110 14.88 -13.56 1.27
N ASP A 111 16.20 -13.70 1.44
CA ASP A 111 16.93 -13.48 2.69
C ASP A 111 17.18 -11.98 2.99
N ARG A 112 16.81 -11.08 2.08
CA ARG A 112 17.02 -9.64 2.27
C ARG A 112 16.09 -9.09 3.36
N GLU A 113 16.61 -8.18 4.17
CA GLU A 113 15.81 -7.42 5.14
C GLU A 113 14.67 -6.65 4.45
N PHE A 114 13.55 -6.45 5.16
CA PHE A 114 12.36 -5.81 4.58
C PHE A 114 12.65 -4.42 4.00
N TRP A 115 13.49 -3.63 4.67
CA TRP A 115 13.86 -2.30 4.20
C TRP A 115 14.66 -2.32 2.90
N ILE A 116 15.53 -3.33 2.70
CA ILE A 116 16.31 -3.51 1.46
C ILE A 116 15.33 -3.80 0.32
N ARG A 117 14.41 -4.74 0.53
CA ARG A 117 13.41 -5.12 -0.46
C ARG A 117 12.51 -3.95 -0.83
N ALA A 118 12.05 -3.19 0.16
CA ALA A 118 11.23 -2.00 -0.06
C ALA A 118 11.97 -0.91 -0.86
N GLU A 119 13.27 -0.73 -0.64
CA GLU A 119 14.12 0.20 -1.39
C GLU A 119 14.33 -0.30 -2.83
N GLU A 120 14.83 -1.51 -3.00
CA GLU A 120 15.15 -2.09 -4.31
C GLU A 120 13.92 -2.21 -5.21
N ARG A 121 12.74 -2.55 -4.66
CA ARG A 121 11.48 -2.59 -5.41
C ARG A 121 11.18 -1.26 -6.10
N THR A 122 11.30 -0.15 -5.35
CA THR A 122 11.01 1.19 -5.89
C THR A 122 12.08 1.66 -6.88
N ARG A 123 13.34 1.29 -6.66
CA ARG A 123 14.44 1.56 -7.60
C ARG A 123 14.31 0.76 -8.88
N ASN A 124 13.89 -0.49 -8.79
CA ASN A 124 13.64 -1.35 -9.94
C ASN A 124 12.51 -0.80 -10.81
N THR A 125 11.42 -0.33 -10.19
CA THR A 125 10.32 0.34 -10.91
C THR A 125 10.83 1.55 -11.71
N ALA A 126 11.68 2.38 -11.09
CA ALA A 126 12.31 3.51 -11.76
C ALA A 126 13.23 3.09 -12.92
N ALA A 127 14.02 2.04 -12.73
CA ALA A 127 14.90 1.50 -13.77
C ALA A 127 14.11 0.96 -14.97
N ILE A 128 13.01 0.25 -14.72
CA ILE A 128 12.12 -0.25 -15.77
C ILE A 128 11.47 0.91 -16.52
N PHE A 129 10.96 1.93 -15.82
CA PHE A 129 10.35 3.10 -16.45
C PHE A 129 11.37 3.84 -17.34
N ASN A 130 12.60 4.01 -16.86
CA ASN A 130 13.69 4.59 -17.65
C ASN A 130 14.00 3.75 -18.91
N ALA A 131 14.08 2.43 -18.77
CA ALA A 131 14.31 1.52 -19.90
C ALA A 131 13.16 1.55 -20.94
N LEU A 132 11.93 1.89 -20.52
CA LEU A 132 10.78 2.11 -21.38
C LEU A 132 10.77 3.51 -22.03
N GLY A 133 11.75 4.37 -21.72
CA GLY A 133 11.89 5.72 -22.28
C GLY A 133 11.18 6.81 -21.49
N LEU A 134 10.71 6.54 -20.26
CA LEU A 134 10.18 7.56 -19.36
C LEU A 134 11.30 8.29 -18.61
N PRO A 135 11.03 9.47 -18.01
CA PRO A 135 12.05 10.22 -17.28
C PRO A 135 12.72 9.40 -16.16
N GLU A 136 14.02 9.62 -15.99
CA GLU A 136 14.81 8.98 -14.95
C GLU A 136 14.47 9.57 -13.57
N TYR A 137 14.22 8.67 -12.61
CA TYR A 137 13.99 9.01 -11.21
C TYR A 137 14.81 8.10 -10.30
N PHE A 138 15.10 8.56 -9.08
CA PHE A 138 15.87 7.76 -8.12
C PHE A 138 15.11 6.50 -7.69
N ALA A 139 13.81 6.64 -7.43
CA ALA A 139 12.90 5.52 -7.18
C ALA A 139 11.46 5.93 -7.54
N ILE A 140 10.57 4.96 -7.76
CA ILE A 140 9.15 5.18 -8.08
C ILE A 140 8.27 4.26 -7.22
N GLU A 141 7.18 4.81 -6.68
CA GLU A 141 6.06 4.06 -6.09
C GLU A 141 4.94 3.90 -7.09
N GLY A 142 4.40 2.68 -7.21
CA GLY A 142 3.27 2.35 -8.08
C GLY A 142 1.97 2.17 -7.32
N PHE A 143 0.87 2.70 -7.88
CA PHE A 143 -0.47 2.53 -7.35
C PHE A 143 -1.47 2.19 -8.45
N VAL A 144 -2.47 1.38 -8.08
CA VAL A 144 -3.63 1.01 -8.91
C VAL A 144 -4.88 1.62 -8.28
N GLN A 145 -5.77 2.19 -9.07
CA GLN A 145 -7.01 2.77 -8.57
C GLN A 145 -8.02 1.66 -8.29
N TYR A 146 -8.62 1.68 -7.10
CA TYR A 146 -9.73 0.80 -6.80
C TYR A 146 -11.00 1.23 -7.54
N ARG A 147 -11.62 0.30 -8.28
CA ARG A 147 -12.83 0.54 -9.10
C ARG A 147 -14.02 -0.35 -8.73
N GLY A 148 -14.09 -0.80 -7.47
CA GLY A 148 -15.20 -1.65 -7.00
C GLY A 148 -14.89 -3.15 -6.98
N GLN A 149 -13.69 -3.56 -7.39
CA GLN A 149 -13.21 -4.94 -7.33
C GLN A 149 -11.82 -4.97 -6.71
N LEU A 150 -11.62 -5.94 -5.81
CA LEU A 150 -10.41 -6.19 -5.05
C LEU A 150 -9.74 -7.46 -5.58
#